data_AF-A0A958PUQ1-F1
#
_entry.id   AF-A0A958PUQ1-F1
#
_cell.length_a   1.000
_cell.length_b   1.000
_cell.length_c   1.000
_cell.angle_alpha   90.00
_cell.angle_beta   90.00
_cell.angle_gamma   90.00
#
_symmetry.space_group_name_H-M   'P 1'
#
loop_
_entity.id
_entity.type
_entity.pdbx_description
1 polymer ?
#
loop_
_entity_poly.entity_id
_entity_poly.type
_entity_poly.pdbx_seq_one_letter_code
_entity_poly.pdbx_strand_id
1 'polypeptide(L)'
;VLNQGTTSFSKDSLFYGLIHQRIGAALASVDQCESANEHFIKITEQASLGLLHPEAYLNTALCYEKLKQLDKAEELYKKVASEFSETDAGRSAKTYSRLLKMKTMSENR
;
A
#
# COMPACT_ATOMS: atom_id res chain seq x y z
N VAL A 1 -35.45 -25.20 2.51
CA VAL A 1 -34.91 -24.23 1.51
C VAL A 1 -33.50 -23.87 1.96
N LEU A 2 -32.48 -24.50 1.37
CA LEU A 2 -31.08 -24.18 1.68
C LEU A 2 -30.77 -22.87 0.98
N ASN A 3 -30.69 -21.78 1.75
CA ASN A 3 -30.28 -20.47 1.25
C ASN A 3 -28.80 -20.59 0.87
N GLN A 4 -28.52 -20.76 -0.42
CA GLN A 4 -27.17 -20.72 -0.94
C GLN A 4 -26.63 -19.34 -0.61
N GLY A 5 -25.74 -19.27 0.39
CA GLY A 5 -24.95 -18.08 0.68
C GLY A 5 -24.14 -17.78 -0.57
N THR A 6 -24.66 -16.89 -1.41
CA THR A 6 -23.84 -16.22 -2.39
C THR A 6 -22.82 -15.45 -1.56
N THR A 7 -21.61 -15.97 -1.51
CA THR A 7 -20.42 -15.18 -1.17
C THR A 7 -20.35 -14.08 -2.22
N SER A 8 -21.12 -13.02 -1.99
CA SER A 8 -21.11 -11.82 -2.80
C SER A 8 -19.67 -11.34 -2.82
N PHE A 9 -19.12 -11.12 -4.01
CA PHE A 9 -17.87 -10.40 -4.18
C PHE A 9 -18.11 -8.94 -3.79
N SER A 10 -18.27 -8.72 -2.50
CA SER A 10 -18.55 -7.41 -1.93
C SER A 10 -17.23 -6.69 -1.68
N LYS A 11 -17.17 -5.41 -2.06
CA LYS A 11 -15.95 -4.60 -1.95
C LYS A 11 -15.48 -4.41 -0.51
N ASP A 12 -16.38 -4.55 0.45
CA ASP A 12 -16.11 -4.45 1.88
C ASP A 12 -15.62 -5.78 2.50
N SER A 13 -15.63 -6.88 1.75
CA SER A 13 -15.21 -8.20 2.24
C SER A 13 -13.69 -8.30 2.35
N LEU A 14 -13.20 -8.96 3.41
CA LEU A 14 -11.77 -9.25 3.55
C LEU A 14 -11.20 -9.98 2.32
N PHE A 15 -12.00 -10.85 1.71
CA PHE A 15 -11.61 -11.57 0.50
C PHE A 15 -11.32 -10.61 -0.67
N TYR A 16 -12.16 -9.60 -0.91
CA TYR A 16 -11.90 -8.55 -1.89
C TYR A 16 -10.56 -7.85 -1.62
N GLY A 17 -10.33 -7.44 -0.37
CA GLY A 17 -9.08 -6.79 0.03
C GLY A 17 -7.85 -7.66 -0.23
N LEU A 18 -7.89 -8.94 0.16
CA LEU A 18 -6.79 -9.88 -0.04
C LEU A 18 -6.50 -10.15 -1.52
N ILE A 19 -7.53 -10.25 -2.37
CA ILE A 19 -7.34 -10.41 -3.81
C ILE A 19 -6.65 -9.19 -4.40
N HIS A 20 -7.11 -7.98 -4.06
CA HIS A 20 -6.48 -6.75 -4.51
C HIS A 20 -5.03 -6.63 -4.01
N GLN A 21 -4.76 -7.03 -2.77
CA GLN A 21 -3.42 -7.05 -2.21
C GLN A 21 -2.48 -7.93 -3.03
N ARG A 22 -2.93 -9.16 -3.36
CA ARG A 22 -2.12 -10.12 -4.14
C ARG A 22 -1.88 -9.66 -5.56
N ILE A 23 -2.88 -9.11 -6.24
CA ILE A 23 -2.71 -8.57 -7.59
C ILE A 23 -1.75 -7.38 -7.57
N GLY A 24 -1.94 -6.42 -6.65
CA GLY A 24 -1.07 -5.26 -6.52
C GLY A 24 0.39 -5.66 -6.25
N ALA A 25 0.61 -6.61 -5.34
CA ALA A 25 1.96 -7.12 -5.04
C ALA A 25 2.60 -7.81 -6.25
N ALA A 26 1.85 -8.62 -7.00
CA ALA A 26 2.34 -9.27 -8.20
C ALA A 26 2.75 -8.25 -9.28
N LEU A 27 1.90 -7.24 -9.54
CA LEU A 27 2.18 -6.17 -10.50
C LEU A 27 3.42 -5.36 -10.09
N ALA A 28 3.53 -4.99 -8.81
CA ALA A 28 4.69 -4.26 -8.30
C ALA A 28 6.01 -5.05 -8.40
N SER A 29 5.92 -6.39 -8.31
CA SER A 29 7.09 -7.28 -8.46
C SER A 29 7.64 -7.35 -9.89
N VAL A 30 6.82 -7.00 -10.88
CA VAL A 30 7.20 -6.90 -12.30
C VAL A 30 7.25 -5.44 -12.78
N ASP A 31 7.51 -4.51 -11.85
CA ASP A 31 7.69 -3.07 -12.07
C ASP A 31 6.47 -2.35 -12.71
N GLN A 32 5.29 -2.95 -12.68
CA GLN A 32 4.03 -2.32 -13.12
C GLN A 32 3.40 -1.52 -11.98
N CYS A 33 4.12 -0.51 -11.50
CA CYS A 33 3.75 0.27 -10.31
C CYS A 33 2.46 1.08 -10.47
N GLU A 34 2.17 1.62 -11.64
CA GLU A 34 0.91 2.34 -11.91
C GLU A 34 -0.29 1.41 -11.73
N SER A 35 -0.27 0.25 -12.38
CA SER A 35 -1.33 -0.74 -12.25
C SER A 35 -1.41 -1.32 -10.84
N ALA A 36 -0.27 -1.53 -10.17
CA ALA A 36 -0.25 -1.99 -8.78
C ALA A 36 -1.00 -1.02 -7.85
N ASN A 37 -0.76 0.29 -8.00
CA ASN A 37 -1.40 1.33 -7.21
C ASN A 37 -2.93 1.33 -7.35
N GLU A 38 -3.47 1.06 -8.54
CA GLU A 38 -4.92 0.93 -8.73
C GLU A 38 -5.54 -0.14 -7.83
N HIS A 39 -4.80 -1.22 -7.55
CA HIS A 39 -5.27 -2.29 -6.68
C HIS A 39 -5.11 -1.95 -5.20
N PHE A 40 -4.01 -1.31 -4.80
CA PHE A 40 -3.83 -0.88 -3.40
C PHE A 40 -4.82 0.21 -3.00
N ILE A 41 -5.11 1.16 -3.90
CA ILE A 41 -6.08 2.24 -3.66
C ILE A 41 -7.46 1.66 -3.35
N LYS A 42 -7.90 0.65 -4.12
CA LYS A 42 -9.18 -0.06 -3.89
C LYS A 42 -9.31 -0.65 -2.49
N ILE A 43 -8.21 -1.00 -1.82
CA ILE A 43 -8.22 -1.49 -0.43
C ILE A 43 -8.43 -0.32 0.52
N THR A 44 -7.67 0.76 0.32
CA THR A 44 -7.67 1.93 1.20
C THR A 44 -8.94 2.78 1.12
N GLU A 45 -9.69 2.69 0.01
CA GLU A 45 -11.01 3.31 -0.15
C GLU A 45 -12.11 2.65 0.70
N GLN A 46 -11.88 1.44 1.20
CA GLN A 46 -12.87 0.68 1.97
C GLN A 46 -12.50 0.74 3.45
N ALA A 47 -13.27 1.48 4.24
CA ALA A 47 -13.04 1.63 5.68
C ALA A 47 -13.10 0.28 6.43
N SER A 48 -13.93 -0.67 5.97
CA SER A 48 -14.03 -2.03 6.53
C SER A 48 -12.73 -2.85 6.37
N LEU A 49 -11.84 -2.44 5.46
CA LEU A 49 -10.56 -3.11 5.19
C LEU A 49 -9.39 -2.49 5.96
N GLY A 50 -9.66 -1.75 7.05
CA GLY A 50 -8.65 -1.06 7.85
C GLY A 50 -7.45 -1.92 8.27
N LEU A 51 -7.65 -3.23 8.47
CA LEU A 51 -6.56 -4.17 8.78
C LEU A 51 -5.52 -4.31 7.66
N LEU A 52 -5.91 -4.08 6.41
CA LEU A 52 -5.03 -4.17 5.23
C LEU A 52 -4.44 -2.82 4.82
N HIS A 53 -4.98 -1.71 5.35
CA HIS A 53 -4.54 -0.35 5.01
C HIS A 53 -3.04 -0.11 5.22
N PRO A 54 -2.40 -0.54 6.32
CA PRO A 54 -0.99 -0.24 6.56
C PRO A 54 -0.09 -0.76 5.43
N GLU A 55 -0.32 -2.01 5.00
CA GLU A 55 0.47 -2.66 3.96
C GLU A 55 0.12 -2.12 2.57
N ALA A 56 -1.16 -1.86 2.28
CA ALA A 56 -1.58 -1.25 1.03
C ALA A 56 -0.97 0.16 0.84
N TYR A 57 -0.98 1.00 1.87
CA TYR A 57 -0.34 2.31 1.83
C TYR A 57 1.18 2.21 1.70
N LEU A 58 1.83 1.29 2.42
CA LEU A 58 3.28 1.09 2.29
C LEU A 58 3.66 0.69 0.85
N ASN A 59 2.95 -0.27 0.26
CA ASN A 59 3.21 -0.72 -1.10
C ASN A 59 2.95 0.39 -2.13
N THR A 60 1.94 1.24 -1.89
CA THR A 60 1.69 2.43 -2.71
C THR A 60 2.87 3.42 -2.62
N ALA A 61 3.43 3.63 -1.43
CA ALA A 61 4.57 4.52 -1.23
C ALA A 61 5.83 4.01 -1.95
N LEU A 62 6.08 2.69 -1.86
CA LEU A 62 7.16 2.02 -2.59
C LEU A 62 7.01 2.15 -4.11
N CYS A 63 5.77 2.02 -4.62
CA CYS A 63 5.48 2.24 -6.03
C CYS A 63 5.72 3.71 -6.44
N TYR A 64 5.30 4.69 -5.64
CA TYR A 64 5.61 6.10 -5.91
C TYR A 64 7.12 6.36 -5.94
N GLU A 65 7.90 5.75 -5.05
CA GLU A 65 9.35 5.88 -5.07
C GLU A 65 9.97 5.30 -6.35
N LYS A 66 9.53 4.10 -6.77
CA LYS A 66 9.97 3.48 -8.03
C LYS A 66 9.65 4.36 -9.24
N LEU A 67 8.49 5.01 -9.23
CA LEU A 67 8.03 5.94 -10.26
C LEU A 67 8.67 7.34 -10.14
N LYS A 68 9.67 7.53 -9.27
CA LYS A 68 10.34 8.82 -9.02
C LYS A 68 9.41 9.93 -8.50
N GLN A 69 8.23 9.58 -8.00
CA GLN A 69 7.29 10.50 -7.37
C GLN A 69 7.64 10.64 -5.88
N LEU A 70 8.83 11.17 -5.61
CA LEU A 70 9.46 11.09 -4.28
C LEU A 70 8.67 11.86 -3.21
N ASP A 71 8.05 12.97 -3.55
CA ASP A 71 7.22 13.77 -2.62
C ASP A 71 6.03 12.94 -2.09
N LYS A 72 5.34 12.25 -3.00
CA LYS A 72 4.21 11.38 -2.65
C LYS A 72 4.65 10.16 -1.84
N ALA A 73 5.80 9.58 -2.19
CA ALA A 73 6.38 8.49 -1.43
C ALA A 73 6.71 8.94 0.00
N GLU A 74 7.33 10.11 0.17
CA GLU A 74 7.68 10.63 1.49
C GLU A 74 6.43 10.92 2.34
N GLU A 75 5.42 11.57 1.76
CA GLU A 75 4.15 11.84 2.44
C GLU A 75 3.52 10.54 2.95
N LEU A 76 3.45 9.52 2.10
CA LEU A 76 2.79 8.28 2.45
C LEU A 76 3.62 7.45 3.44
N TYR A 77 4.94 7.43 3.34
CA TYR A 77 5.79 6.83 4.36
C TYR A 77 5.62 7.49 5.73
N LYS A 78 5.51 8.83 5.78
CA LYS A 78 5.26 9.56 7.04
C LYS A 78 3.89 9.19 7.61
N LYS A 79 2.85 9.16 6.78
CA LYS A 79 1.50 8.73 7.18
C LYS A 79 1.54 7.33 7.80
N VAL A 80 2.13 6.36 7.10
CA VAL A 80 2.16 4.97 7.55
C VAL A 80 2.99 4.80 8.83
N ALA A 81 4.14 5.47 8.93
CA ALA A 81 4.98 5.43 10.12
C ALA A 81 4.32 6.10 11.34
N SER A 82 3.42 7.07 11.13
CA SER A 82 2.71 7.79 12.18
C SER A 82 1.44 7.07 12.62
N GLU A 83 0.56 6.73 11.68
CA GLU A 83 -0.76 6.18 11.96
C GLU A 83 -0.72 4.68 12.26
N PHE A 84 0.30 3.97 11.77
CA PHE A 84 0.42 2.51 11.90
C PHE A 84 1.77 2.09 12.52
N SER A 85 2.34 2.90 13.42
CA SER A 85 3.67 2.72 14.01
C SER A 85 3.94 1.33 14.59
N GLU A 86 2.90 0.69 15.16
CA GLU A 86 2.98 -0.62 15.82
C GLU A 86 2.92 -1.81 14.84
N THR A 87 2.63 -1.56 13.56
CA THR A 87 2.60 -2.58 12.51
C THR A 87 3.98 -2.78 11.88
N ASP A 88 4.19 -3.93 11.23
CA ASP A 88 5.39 -4.16 10.42
C ASP A 88 5.52 -3.14 9.29
N ALA A 89 4.39 -2.74 8.70
CA ALA A 89 4.35 -1.74 7.65
C ALA A 89 4.78 -0.36 8.16
N GLY A 90 4.34 0.05 9.35
CA GLY A 90 4.76 1.30 10.01
C GLY A 90 6.26 1.34 10.30
N ARG A 91 6.80 0.25 10.87
CA ARG A 91 8.25 0.12 11.10
C ARG A 91 9.04 0.19 9.80
N SER A 92 8.56 -0.49 8.76
CA SER A 92 9.18 -0.47 7.44
C SER A 92 9.12 0.92 6.80
N ALA A 93 7.97 1.60 6.86
CA ALA A 93 7.79 2.96 6.35
C ALA A 93 8.76 3.95 7.00
N LYS A 94 9.00 3.82 8.31
CA LYS A 94 9.99 4.64 9.03
C LYS A 94 11.41 4.43 8.47
N THR A 95 11.77 3.19 8.15
CA THR A 95 13.06 2.85 7.54
C THR A 95 13.15 3.40 6.12
N TYR A 96 12.15 3.17 5.27
CA TYR A 96 12.13 3.69 3.90
C TYR A 96 12.16 5.22 3.84
N SER A 97 11.41 5.91 4.70
CA SER A 97 11.45 7.38 4.79
C SER A 97 12.86 7.91 5.07
N ARG A 98 13.64 7.23 5.90
CA ARG A 98 15.04 7.60 6.17
C ARG A 98 15.94 7.36 4.97
N LEU A 99 15.80 6.20 4.32
CA LEU A 99 16.58 5.84 3.13
C LEU A 99 16.31 6.81 1.98
N LEU A 100 15.04 7.17 1.75
CA LEU A 100 14.65 8.14 0.75
C LEU A 100 15.31 9.49 0.99
N LYS A 101 15.28 10.01 2.22
CA LYS A 101 15.95 11.27 2.59
C LYS A 101 17.47 11.23 2.36
N MET A 102 18.11 10.12 2.69
CA MET A 102 19.55 9.97 2.46
C MET A 102 19.88 10.00 0.98
N LYS A 103 19.09 9.31 0.15
CA LYS A 103 19.24 9.29 -1.30
C LYS A 103 19.08 10.68 -1.91
N THR A 104 18.01 11.40 -1.56
CA THR A 104 17.76 12.74 -2.11
C THR A 104 18.79 13.77 -1.67
N MET A 105 19.32 13.66 -0.44
CA MET A 105 20.45 14.51 0.00
C MET A 105 21.76 14.23 -0.74
N SER A 106 21.98 12.98 -1.18
CA SER A 106 23.18 12.62 -1.94
C SER A 106 23.12 13.05 -3.42
N GLU A 107 21.94 13.05 -4.02
CA GLU A 107 21.72 13.45 -5.42
C GLU A 107 21.79 14.99 -5.61
N ASN A 108 21.65 15.76 -4.53
CA ASN A 108 21.66 17.23 -4.52
C ASN A 108 23.03 17.85 -4.10
N ARG A 109 24.10 17.05 -4.02
CA ARG A 109 25.47 17.50 -3.70
C ARG A 109 26.36 17.42 -4.93
#